data_AF-A0A0A2A4H9-F1
#
_entry.id   AF-A0A0A2A4H9-F1
#
_cell.length_a   1.000
_cell.length_b   1.000
_cell.length_c   1.000
_cell.angle_alpha   90.00
_cell.angle_beta   90.00
_cell.angle_gamma   90.00
#
_symmetry.space_group_name_H-M   'P 1'
#
loop_
_entity.id
_entity.type
_entity.pdbx_description
1 polymer ?
#
loop_
_entity_poly.entity_id
_entity_poly.type
_entity_poly.pdbx_seq_one_letter_code
_entity_poly.pdbx_strand_id
1 'polypeptide(L)'
;MDLSIGILIVSGMILILGKYKALDRISKFLVSLLTFLTLFAVLSLLFKGSINESLNMSFFEPETSPWKLTNLAFLIPLMGWMPCPVELCVWPSLWMFSRAKDSNYKPNIGEAEFDFNLGYVITVVTAIFFLTLGAITMYGTGDGMLSGSGVSFAQKLILLYTKSIGSWAKWIIIPAAFAAMFSTTITCLDAYPRSISAIQGLLRGTDFGHMDSKSERNRFQLWMIVHIFASLIALLIARSGGIGVKDFVFAAMTGSFLTAPLFAWMAMDTINSKLVPIENRYGFFLKTICWIGLIFLTLFSLLFIANSFFGIGIG
;
A
#
# COMPACT_ATOMS: atom_id res chain seq x y z
N MET A 1 -21.50 2.34 2.36
CA MET A 1 -21.07 1.47 3.48
C MET A 1 -21.43 0.01 3.21
N ASP A 2 -22.61 -0.29 2.68
CA ASP A 2 -23.05 -1.68 2.47
C ASP A 2 -22.16 -2.44 1.47
N LEU A 3 -21.70 -1.80 0.39
CA LEU A 3 -20.72 -2.40 -0.53
C LEU A 3 -19.40 -2.78 0.18
N SER A 4 -18.89 -1.91 1.06
CA SER A 4 -17.65 -2.17 1.80
C SER A 4 -17.79 -3.37 2.74
N ILE A 5 -18.96 -3.49 3.40
CA ILE A 5 -19.29 -4.66 4.24
C ILE A 5 -19.38 -5.92 3.37
N GLY A 6 -20.03 -5.84 2.20
CA GLY A 6 -20.11 -6.94 1.25
C GLY A 6 -18.72 -7.41 0.79
N ILE A 7 -17.84 -6.47 0.41
CA ILE A 7 -16.46 -6.76 0.03
C ILE A 7 -15.69 -7.42 1.19
N LEU A 8 -15.86 -6.92 2.42
CA LEU A 8 -15.22 -7.49 3.60
C LEU A 8 -15.63 -8.96 3.80
N ILE A 9 -16.95 -9.24 3.74
CA ILE A 9 -17.49 -10.60 3.91
C ILE A 9 -16.96 -11.52 2.80
N VAL A 10 -17.04 -11.08 1.54
CA VAL A 10 -16.55 -11.86 0.39
C VAL A 10 -15.05 -12.14 0.51
N SER A 11 -14.25 -11.13 0.86
CA SER A 11 -12.79 -11.28 1.05
C SER A 11 -12.48 -12.25 2.19
N GLY A 12 -13.21 -12.15 3.31
CA GLY A 12 -13.09 -13.07 4.43
C GLY A 12 -13.43 -14.51 4.05
N MET A 13 -14.54 -14.72 3.33
CA MET A 13 -14.94 -16.05 2.85
C MET A 13 -13.91 -16.66 1.90
N ILE A 14 -13.38 -15.86 0.97
CA ILE A 14 -12.33 -16.29 0.04
C ILE A 14 -11.09 -16.77 0.80
N LEU A 15 -10.66 -16.04 1.83
CA LEU A 15 -9.47 -16.40 2.61
C LEU A 15 -9.70 -17.61 3.52
N ILE A 16 -10.88 -17.72 4.14
CA ILE A 16 -11.22 -18.86 4.99
C ILE A 16 -11.26 -20.16 4.18
N LEU A 17 -11.87 -20.12 2.98
CA LEU A 17 -12.05 -21.30 2.12
C LEU A 17 -10.81 -21.59 1.27
N GLY A 18 -10.26 -20.56 0.63
CA GLY A 18 -9.22 -20.68 -0.39
C GLY A 18 -7.79 -20.47 0.13
N LYS A 19 -7.63 -20.01 1.37
CA LYS A 19 -6.34 -19.79 2.06
C LYS A 19 -5.38 -18.95 1.18
N TYR A 20 -4.08 -19.19 1.33
CA TYR A 20 -3.03 -18.47 0.61
C TYR A 20 -3.13 -18.64 -0.92
N LYS A 21 -3.44 -19.84 -1.42
CA LYS A 21 -3.64 -20.09 -2.85
C LYS A 21 -4.68 -19.19 -3.52
N ALA A 22 -5.80 -18.91 -2.84
CA ALA A 22 -6.80 -17.99 -3.37
C ALA A 22 -6.31 -16.54 -3.35
N LEU A 23 -5.67 -16.12 -2.26
CA LEU A 23 -5.02 -14.80 -2.17
C LEU A 23 -4.04 -14.60 -3.33
N ASP A 24 -3.09 -15.52 -3.52
CA ASP A 24 -2.04 -15.42 -4.54
C ASP A 24 -2.63 -15.27 -5.95
N ARG A 25 -3.60 -16.11 -6.32
CA ARG A 25 -4.24 -16.09 -7.65
C ARG A 25 -5.07 -14.84 -7.87
N ILE A 26 -5.89 -14.46 -6.89
CA ILE A 26 -6.78 -13.31 -7.00
C ILE A 26 -5.96 -12.03 -7.05
N SER A 27 -4.94 -11.88 -6.19
CA SER A 27 -4.07 -10.70 -6.19
C SER A 27 -3.34 -10.55 -7.53
N LYS A 28 -2.78 -11.63 -8.09
CA LYS A 28 -2.15 -11.59 -9.42
C LYS A 28 -3.12 -11.17 -10.52
N PHE A 29 -4.35 -11.71 -10.50
CA PHE A 29 -5.39 -11.32 -11.45
C PHE A 29 -5.76 -9.84 -11.31
N LEU A 30 -6.02 -9.37 -10.08
CA LEU A 30 -6.46 -7.99 -9.83
C LEU A 30 -5.36 -6.97 -10.15
N VAL A 31 -4.10 -7.24 -9.79
CA VAL A 31 -2.97 -6.36 -10.11
C VAL A 31 -2.73 -6.31 -11.62
N SER A 32 -2.85 -7.45 -12.31
CA SER A 32 -2.75 -7.49 -13.77
C SER A 32 -3.88 -6.69 -14.41
N LEU A 33 -5.12 -6.93 -13.99
CA LEU A 33 -6.30 -6.21 -14.46
C LEU A 33 -6.16 -4.69 -14.26
N LEU A 34 -5.76 -4.28 -13.06
CA LEU A 34 -5.47 -2.88 -12.72
C LEU A 34 -4.44 -2.29 -13.68
N THR A 35 -3.30 -2.95 -13.84
CA THR A 35 -2.19 -2.49 -14.69
C THR A 35 -2.63 -2.33 -16.14
N PHE A 36 -3.33 -3.32 -16.70
CA PHE A 36 -3.83 -3.26 -18.08
C PHE A 36 -4.89 -2.17 -18.28
N LEU A 37 -5.83 -2.02 -17.35
CA LEU A 37 -6.87 -0.99 -17.44
C LEU A 37 -6.28 0.42 -17.33
N THR A 38 -5.33 0.63 -16.41
CA THR A 38 -4.64 1.92 -16.24
C THR A 38 -3.78 2.24 -17.47
N LEU A 39 -3.05 1.27 -18.02
CA LEU A 39 -2.30 1.43 -19.28
C LEU A 39 -3.24 1.85 -20.41
N PHE A 40 -4.37 1.15 -20.57
CA PHE A 40 -5.35 1.48 -21.61
C PHE A 40 -5.91 2.89 -21.43
N ALA A 41 -6.21 3.31 -20.19
CA ALA A 41 -6.67 4.65 -19.89
C ALA A 41 -5.63 5.73 -20.27
N VAL A 42 -4.35 5.50 -19.94
CA VAL A 42 -3.25 6.41 -20.31
C VAL A 42 -3.10 6.52 -21.82
N LEU A 43 -3.00 5.39 -22.53
CA LEU A 43 -2.86 5.37 -23.98
C LEU A 43 -4.02 6.11 -24.66
N SER A 44 -5.24 5.89 -24.17
CA SER A 44 -6.44 6.53 -24.71
C SER A 44 -6.44 8.05 -24.55
N LEU A 45 -5.92 8.56 -23.43
CA LEU A 45 -5.72 10.00 -23.23
C LEU A 45 -4.69 10.57 -24.19
N LEU A 46 -3.56 9.86 -24.34
CA LEU A 46 -2.46 10.29 -25.20
C LEU A 46 -2.89 10.32 -26.68
N PHE A 47 -3.56 9.27 -27.18
CA PHE A 47 -4.03 9.21 -28.56
C PHE A 47 -5.11 10.25 -28.88
N LYS A 48 -5.94 10.63 -27.90
CA LYS A 48 -6.96 11.66 -28.09
C LYS A 48 -6.36 13.08 -28.14
N GLY A 49 -5.08 13.24 -27.78
CA GLY A 49 -4.43 14.56 -27.70
C GLY A 49 -5.00 15.43 -26.58
N SER A 50 -5.63 14.84 -25.57
CA SER A 50 -6.25 15.56 -24.44
C SER A 50 -5.21 16.05 -23.43
N ILE A 51 -4.06 16.56 -23.89
CA ILE A 51 -3.04 17.12 -23.02
C ILE A 51 -3.59 18.42 -22.44
N ASN A 52 -3.63 18.48 -21.12
CA ASN A 52 -4.07 19.66 -20.39
C ASN A 52 -3.10 20.82 -20.64
N GLU A 53 -3.61 21.94 -21.15
CA GLU A 53 -2.80 23.13 -21.49
C GLU A 53 -2.02 23.67 -20.29
N SER A 54 -2.57 23.56 -19.07
CA SER A 54 -1.88 23.95 -17.84
C SER A 54 -0.62 23.11 -17.56
N LEU A 55 -0.62 21.86 -18.02
CA LEU A 55 0.48 20.92 -17.87
C LEU A 55 1.65 21.29 -18.79
N ASN A 56 1.34 21.69 -20.03
CA ASN A 56 2.36 22.20 -20.96
C ASN A 56 3.01 23.47 -20.41
N MET A 57 2.24 24.42 -19.87
CA MET A 57 2.83 25.64 -19.28
C MET A 57 3.69 25.33 -18.05
N SER A 58 3.26 24.42 -17.17
CA SER A 58 4.00 24.05 -15.96
C SER A 58 5.35 23.36 -16.21
N PHE A 59 5.50 22.63 -17.31
CA PHE A 59 6.79 22.04 -17.69
C PHE A 59 7.86 23.10 -18.02
N PHE A 60 7.46 24.26 -18.54
CA PHE A 60 8.37 25.35 -18.90
C PHE A 60 8.46 26.42 -17.80
N GLU A 61 7.36 26.68 -17.09
CA GLU A 61 7.29 27.63 -15.96
C GLU A 61 6.41 27.05 -14.82
N PRO A 62 6.99 26.24 -13.90
CA PRO A 62 6.21 25.63 -12.83
C PRO A 62 5.72 26.69 -11.82
N GLU A 63 4.40 26.88 -11.73
CA GLU A 63 3.78 27.83 -10.78
C GLU A 63 4.07 27.48 -9.30
N THR A 64 4.26 26.20 -9.00
CA THR A 64 4.50 25.68 -7.65
C THR A 64 5.83 24.93 -7.56
N SER A 65 6.79 25.50 -6.83
CA SER A 65 8.05 24.82 -6.54
C SER A 65 7.87 23.78 -5.43
N PRO A 66 8.30 22.52 -5.62
CA PRO A 66 8.25 21.49 -4.57
C PRO A 66 9.17 21.81 -3.38
N TRP A 67 10.12 22.72 -3.56
CA TRP A 67 11.10 23.11 -2.56
C TRP A 67 10.64 24.26 -1.65
N LYS A 68 9.40 24.74 -1.80
CA LYS A 68 8.80 25.68 -0.86
C LYS A 68 8.47 24.96 0.46
N LEU A 69 8.79 25.59 1.59
CA LEU A 69 8.57 25.03 2.93
C LEU A 69 7.10 24.60 3.15
N THR A 70 6.15 25.39 2.64
CA THR A 70 4.71 25.07 2.69
C THR A 70 4.33 23.79 1.93
N ASN A 71 5.04 23.46 0.85
CA ASN A 71 4.80 22.27 0.04
C ASN A 71 5.55 21.05 0.60
N LEU A 72 6.66 21.28 1.30
CA LEU A 72 7.40 20.23 1.99
C LEU A 72 6.54 19.54 3.06
N ALA A 73 5.69 20.26 3.78
CA ALA A 73 4.75 19.70 4.75
C ALA A 73 3.78 18.65 4.16
N PHE A 74 3.47 18.73 2.86
CA PHE A 74 2.69 17.73 2.12
C PHE A 74 3.57 16.63 1.52
N LEU A 75 4.71 17.00 0.93
CA LEU A 75 5.64 16.07 0.28
C LEU A 75 6.23 15.06 1.27
N ILE A 76 6.52 15.47 2.50
CA ILE A 76 7.19 14.64 3.50
C ILE A 76 6.31 13.43 3.92
N PRO A 77 5.05 13.61 4.37
CA PRO A 77 4.15 12.48 4.64
C PRO A 77 3.91 11.61 3.41
N LEU A 78 3.84 12.20 2.22
CA LEU A 78 3.69 11.46 0.96
C LEU A 78 4.90 10.54 0.69
N MET A 79 6.12 11.04 0.91
CA MET A 79 7.38 10.30 0.72
C MET A 79 7.58 9.20 1.77
N GLY A 80 7.12 9.41 3.01
CA GLY A 80 7.22 8.41 4.07
C GLY A 80 6.26 7.22 3.92
N TRP A 81 5.22 7.37 3.08
CA TRP A 81 4.17 6.36 2.89
C TRP A 81 4.19 5.69 1.51
N MET A 82 4.88 6.29 0.53
CA MET A 82 5.06 5.72 -0.81
C MET A 82 6.39 4.93 -0.94
N PRO A 83 6.43 3.82 -1.69
CA PRO A 83 5.30 3.17 -2.39
C PRO A 83 4.39 2.38 -1.44
N CYS A 84 4.86 2.10 -0.23
CA CYS A 84 4.22 1.24 0.75
C CYS A 84 4.84 1.49 2.14
N PRO A 85 4.07 1.38 3.24
CA PRO A 85 4.63 1.40 4.57
C PRO A 85 5.77 0.39 4.81
N VAL A 86 6.77 0.81 5.59
CA VAL A 86 8.02 0.05 5.81
C VAL A 86 7.74 -1.29 6.51
N GLU A 87 6.75 -1.34 7.40
CA GLU A 87 6.32 -2.54 8.12
C GLU A 87 5.85 -3.68 7.19
N LEU A 88 5.45 -3.36 5.95
CA LEU A 88 4.96 -4.36 5.01
C LEU A 88 6.08 -5.23 4.44
N CYS A 89 7.35 -4.92 4.70
CA CYS A 89 8.49 -5.75 4.30
C CYS A 89 8.45 -7.17 4.90
N VAL A 90 7.67 -7.37 5.98
CA VAL A 90 7.51 -8.68 6.65
C VAL A 90 6.53 -9.59 5.89
N TRP A 91 5.57 -9.03 5.16
CA TRP A 91 4.51 -9.82 4.53
C TRP A 91 5.00 -10.74 3.42
N PRO A 92 5.86 -10.29 2.47
CA PRO A 92 6.45 -11.19 1.47
C PRO A 92 7.16 -12.38 2.11
N SER A 93 7.90 -12.18 3.20
CA SER A 93 8.59 -13.25 3.93
C SER A 93 7.62 -14.29 4.50
N LEU A 94 6.51 -13.85 5.09
CA LEU A 94 5.46 -14.75 5.61
C LEU A 94 4.71 -15.49 4.49
N TRP A 95 4.48 -14.82 3.35
CA TRP A 95 3.87 -15.42 2.19
C TRP A 95 4.79 -16.40 1.48
N MET A 96 6.11 -16.19 1.48
CA MET A 96 7.07 -17.17 0.99
C MET A 96 6.96 -18.50 1.75
N PHE A 97 6.82 -18.46 3.08
CA PHE A 97 6.56 -19.69 3.86
C PHE A 97 5.23 -20.36 3.48
N SER A 98 4.21 -19.57 3.15
CA SER A 98 2.90 -20.10 2.75
C SER A 98 2.93 -20.68 1.34
N ARG A 99 3.58 -20.00 0.40
CA ARG A 99 3.82 -20.44 -0.98
C ARG A 99 4.64 -21.72 -1.01
N ALA A 100 5.67 -21.82 -0.17
CA ALA A 100 6.49 -23.02 -0.09
C ALA A 100 5.70 -24.25 0.37
N LYS A 101 4.74 -24.07 1.29
CA LYS A 101 3.81 -25.14 1.69
C LYS A 101 2.85 -25.50 0.55
N ASP A 102 2.22 -24.49 -0.06
CA ASP A 102 1.21 -24.71 -1.10
C ASP A 102 1.79 -25.31 -2.39
N SER A 103 3.05 -25.00 -2.72
CA SER A 103 3.76 -25.50 -3.91
C SER A 103 4.69 -26.69 -3.65
N ASN A 104 4.91 -27.04 -2.37
CA ASN A 104 5.92 -28.00 -1.93
C ASN A 104 7.33 -27.70 -2.49
N TYR A 105 7.63 -26.42 -2.70
CA TYR A 105 8.90 -25.94 -3.28
C TYR A 105 9.40 -24.72 -2.52
N LYS A 106 10.66 -24.75 -2.09
CA LYS A 106 11.33 -23.59 -1.49
C LYS A 106 12.18 -22.91 -2.55
N PRO A 107 11.87 -21.66 -2.95
CA PRO A 107 12.67 -20.97 -3.94
C PRO A 107 14.07 -20.69 -3.41
N ASN A 108 15.05 -20.69 -4.31
CA ASN A 108 16.38 -20.17 -4.00
C ASN A 108 16.37 -18.63 -3.96
N ILE A 109 17.47 -18.02 -3.51
CA ILE A 109 17.58 -16.57 -3.34
C ILE A 109 17.36 -15.84 -4.67
N GLY A 110 17.98 -16.30 -5.76
CA GLY A 110 17.83 -15.66 -7.08
C GLY A 110 16.39 -15.72 -7.62
N GLU A 111 15.67 -16.81 -7.37
CA GLU A 111 14.24 -16.92 -7.72
C GLU A 111 13.37 -15.97 -6.89
N ALA A 112 13.65 -15.86 -5.59
CA ALA A 112 12.93 -14.96 -4.70
C ALA A 112 13.20 -13.48 -5.05
N GLU A 113 14.45 -13.14 -5.37
CA GLU A 113 14.83 -11.80 -5.85
C GLU A 113 14.18 -11.47 -7.18
N PHE A 114 14.14 -12.42 -8.13
CA PHE A 114 13.49 -12.20 -9.42
C PHE A 114 11.97 -11.97 -9.26
N ASP A 115 11.28 -12.79 -8.46
CA ASP A 115 9.84 -12.66 -8.18
C ASP A 115 9.53 -11.28 -7.55
N PHE A 116 10.35 -10.85 -6.58
CA PHE A 116 10.24 -9.53 -5.96
C PHE A 116 10.52 -8.39 -6.95
N ASN A 117 11.61 -8.45 -7.69
CA ASN A 117 12.03 -7.40 -8.63
C ASN A 117 11.02 -7.23 -9.78
N LEU A 118 10.48 -8.33 -10.31
CA LEU A 118 9.43 -8.27 -11.33
C LEU A 118 8.18 -7.56 -10.79
N GLY A 119 7.73 -7.93 -9.59
CA GLY A 119 6.61 -7.25 -8.92
C GLY A 119 6.89 -5.75 -8.72
N TYR A 120 8.08 -5.42 -8.24
CA TYR A 120 8.50 -4.04 -8.00
C TYR A 120 8.52 -3.19 -9.28
N VAL A 121 9.08 -3.72 -10.39
CA VAL A 121 9.08 -3.05 -11.69
C VAL A 121 7.65 -2.80 -12.19
N ILE A 122 6.76 -3.80 -12.09
CA ILE A 122 5.34 -3.63 -12.46
C ILE A 122 4.70 -2.52 -11.63
N THR A 123 4.97 -2.47 -10.32
CA THR A 123 4.47 -1.40 -9.44
C THR A 123 4.96 -0.02 -9.88
N VAL A 124 6.26 0.13 -10.18
CA VAL A 124 6.83 1.41 -10.64
C VAL A 124 6.20 1.86 -11.96
N VAL A 125 6.06 0.96 -12.93
CA VAL A 125 5.41 1.26 -14.22
C VAL A 125 3.96 1.70 -14.01
N THR A 126 3.20 0.98 -13.19
CA THR A 126 1.82 1.34 -12.86
C THR A 126 1.72 2.67 -12.11
N ALA A 127 2.67 2.99 -11.22
CA ALA A 127 2.74 4.28 -10.53
C ALA A 127 2.98 5.43 -11.52
N ILE A 128 3.84 5.24 -12.52
CA ILE A 128 4.05 6.21 -13.60
C ILE A 128 2.74 6.42 -14.37
N PHE A 129 2.00 5.37 -14.70
CA PHE A 129 0.70 5.52 -15.35
C PHE A 129 -0.29 6.34 -14.50
N PHE A 130 -0.41 6.06 -13.20
CA PHE A 130 -1.26 6.86 -12.31
C PHE A 130 -0.81 8.32 -12.22
N LEU A 131 0.50 8.57 -12.15
CA LEU A 131 1.06 9.92 -12.15
C LEU A 131 0.72 10.65 -13.46
N THR A 132 0.90 10.01 -14.62
CA THR A 132 0.52 10.57 -15.92
C THR A 132 -0.97 10.87 -16.00
N LEU A 133 -1.83 9.96 -15.53
CA LEU A 133 -3.27 10.19 -15.49
C LEU A 133 -3.63 11.38 -14.61
N GLY A 134 -3.08 11.44 -13.40
CA GLY A 134 -3.31 12.54 -12.46
C GLY A 134 -2.82 13.88 -13.04
N ALA A 135 -1.64 13.88 -13.66
CA ALA A 135 -1.11 15.06 -14.33
C ALA A 135 -2.06 15.53 -15.44
N ILE A 136 -2.39 14.65 -16.40
CA ILE A 136 -3.23 15.03 -17.56
C ILE A 136 -4.62 15.47 -17.13
N THR A 137 -5.25 14.75 -16.20
CA THR A 137 -6.68 14.95 -15.93
C THR A 137 -6.94 15.87 -14.75
N MET A 138 -6.12 15.86 -13.70
CA MET A 138 -6.38 16.55 -12.43
C MET A 138 -5.56 17.83 -12.24
N TYR A 139 -4.38 17.95 -12.85
CA TYR A 139 -3.53 19.13 -12.68
C TYR A 139 -4.23 20.42 -13.12
N GLY A 140 -4.05 21.51 -12.38
CA GLY A 140 -4.68 22.80 -12.68
C GLY A 140 -6.20 22.88 -12.46
N THR A 141 -6.86 21.82 -11.97
CA THR A 141 -8.33 21.82 -11.71
C THR A 141 -8.75 22.39 -10.35
N GLY A 142 -7.78 22.76 -9.51
CA GLY A 142 -7.97 23.36 -8.18
C GLY A 142 -8.27 22.37 -7.04
N ASP A 143 -8.20 22.86 -5.79
CA ASP A 143 -8.34 22.04 -4.56
C ASP A 143 -9.72 21.41 -4.38
N GLY A 144 -10.74 21.92 -5.08
CA GLY A 144 -12.10 21.39 -5.07
C GLY A 144 -12.19 19.93 -5.52
N MET A 145 -11.19 19.40 -6.23
CA MET A 145 -11.15 18.01 -6.65
C MET A 145 -10.84 17.04 -5.49
N LEU A 146 -10.02 17.47 -4.52
CA LEU A 146 -9.61 16.66 -3.36
C LEU A 146 -10.54 16.85 -2.15
N SER A 147 -11.43 17.85 -2.19
CA SER A 147 -12.37 18.11 -1.11
C SER A 147 -13.56 17.14 -1.08
N GLY A 148 -13.98 16.73 0.11
CA GLY A 148 -15.16 15.89 0.35
C GLY A 148 -14.83 14.49 0.87
N SER A 149 -15.83 13.58 0.82
CA SER A 149 -15.64 12.18 1.21
C SER A 149 -14.95 11.37 0.12
N GLY A 150 -14.38 10.21 0.46
CA GLY A 150 -13.78 9.29 -0.53
C GLY A 150 -14.75 8.86 -1.65
N VAL A 151 -16.06 8.84 -1.36
CA VAL A 151 -17.11 8.59 -2.36
C VAL A 151 -17.23 9.77 -3.33
N SER A 152 -17.22 11.00 -2.81
CA SER A 152 -17.23 12.21 -3.63
C SER A 152 -15.99 12.28 -4.53
N PHE A 153 -14.81 11.94 -3.99
CA PHE A 153 -13.58 11.84 -4.77
C PHE A 153 -13.70 10.82 -5.91
N ALA A 154 -14.18 9.60 -5.64
CA ALA A 154 -14.35 8.58 -6.68
C ALA A 154 -15.33 9.03 -7.78
N GLN A 155 -16.44 9.70 -7.42
CA GLN A 155 -17.39 10.25 -8.38
C GLN A 155 -16.78 11.37 -9.22
N LYS A 156 -16.06 12.31 -8.59
CA LYS A 156 -15.33 13.39 -9.28
C LYS A 156 -14.29 12.83 -10.25
N LEU A 157 -13.59 11.77 -9.85
CA LEU A 157 -12.60 11.08 -10.69
C LEU A 157 -13.28 10.42 -11.89
N ILE A 158 -14.36 9.66 -11.71
CA ILE A 158 -15.12 9.08 -12.84
C ILE A 158 -15.62 10.19 -13.79
N LEU A 159 -16.15 11.28 -13.26
CA LEU A 159 -16.63 12.42 -14.05
C LEU A 159 -15.50 13.04 -14.88
N LEU A 160 -14.35 13.27 -14.28
CA LEU A 160 -13.20 13.87 -14.94
C LEU A 160 -12.68 13.03 -16.12
N TYR A 161 -12.60 11.72 -15.92
CA TYR A 161 -12.15 10.79 -16.95
C TYR A 161 -13.20 10.65 -18.06
N THR A 162 -14.48 10.59 -17.71
CA THR A 162 -15.54 10.54 -18.71
C THR A 162 -15.66 11.83 -19.53
N LYS A 163 -15.33 12.98 -18.93
CA LYS A 163 -15.21 14.27 -19.63
C LYS A 163 -13.98 14.32 -20.55
N SER A 164 -12.82 13.85 -20.08
CA SER A 164 -11.56 13.93 -20.83
C SER A 164 -11.49 12.89 -21.95
N ILE A 165 -11.84 11.64 -21.65
CA ILE A 165 -11.66 10.48 -22.54
C ILE A 165 -12.96 10.15 -23.29
N GLY A 166 -14.09 10.18 -22.59
CA GLY A 166 -15.41 9.84 -23.13
C GLY A 166 -16.22 8.94 -22.18
N SER A 167 -17.52 8.82 -22.41
CA SER A 167 -18.44 8.07 -21.52
C SER A 167 -18.08 6.60 -21.35
N TRP A 168 -17.36 6.00 -22.31
CA TRP A 168 -16.89 4.61 -22.24
C TRP A 168 -15.78 4.41 -21.20
N ALA A 169 -15.06 5.46 -20.79
CA ALA A 169 -13.98 5.37 -19.80
C ALA A 169 -14.44 4.84 -18.44
N LYS A 170 -15.73 5.02 -18.11
CA LYS A 170 -16.33 4.47 -16.87
C LYS A 170 -16.16 2.95 -16.78
N TRP A 171 -16.19 2.24 -17.92
CA TRP A 171 -16.06 0.78 -17.98
C TRP A 171 -14.64 0.27 -17.72
N ILE A 172 -13.67 1.18 -17.63
CA ILE A 172 -12.26 0.87 -17.32
C ILE A 172 -11.92 1.34 -15.91
N ILE A 173 -12.27 2.58 -15.59
CA ILE A 173 -11.92 3.18 -14.30
C ILE A 173 -12.66 2.52 -13.13
N ILE A 174 -13.95 2.17 -13.31
CA ILE A 174 -14.70 1.52 -12.22
C ILE A 174 -14.11 0.15 -11.88
N PRO A 175 -13.87 -0.76 -12.85
CA PRO A 175 -13.20 -2.04 -12.56
C PRO A 175 -11.77 -1.87 -12.06
N ALA A 176 -11.00 -0.89 -12.55
CA ALA A 176 -9.65 -0.62 -12.06
C ALA A 176 -9.65 -0.18 -10.58
N ALA A 177 -10.50 0.79 -10.24
CA ALA A 177 -10.66 1.24 -8.85
C ALA A 177 -11.13 0.12 -7.94
N PHE A 178 -12.09 -0.70 -8.40
CA PHE A 178 -12.52 -1.89 -7.68
C PHE A 178 -11.38 -2.88 -7.48
N ALA A 179 -10.62 -3.20 -8.52
CA ALA A 179 -9.50 -4.13 -8.44
C ALA A 179 -8.43 -3.65 -7.45
N ALA A 180 -8.07 -2.36 -7.50
CA ALA A 180 -7.16 -1.76 -6.54
C ALA A 180 -7.67 -1.91 -5.10
N MET A 181 -8.89 -1.44 -4.82
CA MET A 181 -9.47 -1.48 -3.46
C MET A 181 -9.66 -2.91 -2.93
N PHE A 182 -10.13 -3.82 -3.78
CA PHE A 182 -10.32 -5.22 -3.41
C PHE A 182 -8.99 -5.90 -3.14
N SER A 183 -7.96 -5.67 -3.98
CA SER A 183 -6.63 -6.25 -3.80
C SER A 183 -5.99 -5.81 -2.47
N THR A 184 -6.10 -4.54 -2.10
CA THR A 184 -5.61 -4.06 -0.80
C THR A 184 -6.38 -4.69 0.35
N THR A 185 -7.71 -4.80 0.22
CA THR A 185 -8.57 -5.38 1.26
C THR A 185 -8.20 -6.83 1.54
N ILE A 186 -8.14 -7.68 0.52
CA ILE A 186 -7.82 -9.10 0.70
C ILE A 186 -6.38 -9.31 1.20
N THR A 187 -5.43 -8.49 0.73
CA THR A 187 -4.05 -8.52 1.21
C THR A 187 -3.95 -8.20 2.69
N CYS A 188 -4.58 -7.12 3.16
CA CYS A 188 -4.56 -6.73 4.58
C CYS A 188 -5.28 -7.77 5.46
N LEU A 189 -6.43 -8.30 5.00
CA LEU A 189 -7.18 -9.32 5.73
C LEU A 189 -6.39 -10.62 5.93
N ASP A 190 -5.45 -10.95 5.04
CA ASP A 190 -4.56 -12.10 5.23
C ASP A 190 -3.34 -11.73 6.10
N ALA A 191 -2.66 -10.65 5.73
CA ALA A 191 -1.32 -10.38 6.21
C ALA A 191 -1.26 -9.97 7.69
N TYR A 192 -2.23 -9.20 8.18
CA TYR A 192 -2.27 -8.81 9.59
C TYR A 192 -2.50 -10.02 10.51
N PRO A 193 -3.55 -10.85 10.32
CA PRO A 193 -3.72 -12.09 11.08
C PRO A 193 -2.51 -13.02 11.01
N ARG A 194 -1.88 -13.14 9.83
CA ARG A 194 -0.69 -13.96 9.64
C ARG A 194 0.49 -13.47 10.47
N SER A 195 0.72 -12.15 10.45
CA SER A 195 1.79 -11.51 11.23
C SER A 195 1.57 -11.69 12.73
N ILE A 196 0.34 -11.44 13.23
CA ILE A 196 0.02 -11.61 14.64
C ILE A 196 0.12 -13.08 15.08
N SER A 197 -0.33 -14.01 14.24
CA SER A 197 -0.18 -15.46 14.50
C SER A 197 1.28 -15.87 14.65
N ALA A 198 2.16 -15.36 13.77
CA ALA A 198 3.60 -15.61 13.82
C ALA A 198 4.23 -15.01 15.09
N ILE A 199 3.91 -13.76 15.43
CA ILE A 199 4.38 -13.09 16.65
C ILE A 199 3.95 -13.88 17.89
N GLN A 200 2.68 -14.28 17.98
CA GLN A 200 2.17 -15.08 19.09
C GLN A 200 2.87 -16.44 19.20
N GLY A 201 3.12 -17.09 18.06
CA GLY A 201 3.80 -18.38 17.99
C GLY A 201 5.23 -18.31 18.53
N LEU A 202 5.96 -17.26 18.15
CA LEU A 202 7.32 -16.97 18.61
C LEU A 202 7.35 -16.63 20.12
N LEU A 203 6.48 -15.74 20.58
CA LEU A 203 6.43 -15.34 22.00
C LEU A 203 6.06 -16.50 22.94
N ARG A 204 5.29 -17.46 22.46
CA ARG A 204 4.94 -18.68 23.22
C ARG A 204 6.00 -19.78 23.14
N GLY A 205 7.05 -19.59 22.34
CA GLY A 205 8.03 -20.65 22.07
C GLY A 205 7.43 -21.88 21.39
N THR A 206 6.36 -21.69 20.59
CA THR A 206 5.70 -22.79 19.87
C THR A 206 6.11 -22.91 18.42
N ASP A 207 6.75 -21.86 17.87
CA ASP A 207 7.26 -21.83 16.50
C ASP A 207 8.77 -21.51 16.53
N PHE A 208 9.58 -22.31 15.84
CA PHE A 208 11.03 -22.13 15.73
C PHE A 208 11.49 -22.23 14.25
N GLY A 209 10.91 -21.41 13.38
CA GLY A 209 11.29 -21.37 11.96
C GLY A 209 10.54 -22.37 11.05
N HIS A 210 9.51 -23.04 11.57
CA HIS A 210 8.63 -23.91 10.80
C HIS A 210 7.16 -23.55 11.07
N MET A 211 6.53 -22.85 10.12
CA MET A 211 5.15 -22.39 10.26
C MET A 211 4.09 -23.45 9.88
N ASP A 212 4.36 -24.76 9.91
CA ASP A 212 3.41 -25.77 9.39
C ASP A 212 2.67 -26.59 10.46
N SER A 213 2.76 -26.15 11.72
CA SER A 213 2.10 -26.85 12.82
C SER A 213 0.58 -26.67 12.77
N LYS A 214 -0.16 -27.67 13.27
CA LYS A 214 -1.62 -27.53 13.50
C LYS A 214 -1.93 -26.34 14.42
N SER A 215 -1.03 -26.06 15.36
CA SER A 215 -1.14 -24.91 16.28
C SER A 215 -1.07 -23.58 15.53
N GLU A 216 -0.13 -23.43 14.59
CA GLU A 216 -0.02 -22.24 13.73
C GLU A 216 -1.28 -22.00 12.92
N ARG A 217 -1.80 -23.05 12.27
CA ARG A 217 -3.02 -22.95 11.44
C ARG A 217 -4.23 -22.51 12.25
N ASN A 218 -4.40 -23.06 13.45
CA ASN A 218 -5.49 -22.69 14.35
C ASN A 218 -5.37 -21.24 14.83
N ARG A 219 -4.15 -20.79 15.19
CA ARG A 219 -3.91 -19.39 15.58
C ARG A 219 -4.20 -18.44 14.44
N PHE A 220 -3.72 -18.75 13.23
CA PHE A 220 -3.97 -17.94 12.04
C PHE A 220 -5.46 -17.80 11.75
N GLN A 221 -6.22 -18.91 11.78
CA GLN A 221 -7.68 -18.87 11.58
C GLN A 221 -8.39 -18.06 12.67
N LEU A 222 -7.99 -18.21 13.94
CA LEU A 222 -8.54 -17.41 15.04
C LEU A 222 -8.32 -15.91 14.81
N TRP A 223 -7.08 -15.51 14.51
CA TRP A 223 -6.76 -14.10 14.24
C TRP A 223 -7.45 -13.56 13.00
N MET A 224 -7.66 -14.40 11.97
CA MET A 224 -8.42 -14.00 10.78
C MET A 224 -9.86 -13.68 11.12
N ILE A 225 -10.52 -14.55 11.89
CA ILE A 225 -11.90 -14.33 12.36
C ILE A 225 -11.96 -13.05 13.21
N VAL A 226 -11.06 -12.91 14.19
CA VAL A 226 -10.99 -11.71 15.04
C VAL A 226 -10.80 -10.45 14.20
N HIS A 227 -9.92 -10.47 13.21
CA HIS A 227 -9.64 -9.32 12.36
C HIS A 227 -10.82 -8.96 11.45
N ILE A 228 -11.55 -9.94 10.92
CA ILE A 228 -12.80 -9.71 10.16
C ILE A 228 -13.84 -9.03 11.05
N PHE A 229 -14.05 -9.53 12.27
CA PHE A 229 -14.99 -8.92 13.22
C PHE A 229 -14.56 -7.51 13.64
N ALA A 230 -13.28 -7.29 13.91
CA ALA A 230 -12.74 -5.97 14.23
C ALA A 230 -12.95 -4.98 13.06
N SER A 231 -12.71 -5.44 11.82
CA SER A 231 -12.94 -4.65 10.61
C SER A 231 -14.42 -4.32 10.41
N LEU A 232 -15.32 -5.27 10.68
CA LEU A 232 -16.75 -5.05 10.62
C LEU A 232 -17.20 -4.03 11.68
N ILE A 233 -16.73 -4.16 12.92
CA ILE A 233 -17.02 -3.20 13.99
C ILE A 233 -16.53 -1.80 13.60
N ALA A 234 -15.32 -1.67 13.06
CA ALA A 234 -14.79 -0.39 12.58
C ALA A 234 -15.68 0.23 11.49
N LEU A 235 -16.19 -0.56 10.53
CA LEU A 235 -17.14 -0.09 9.52
C LEU A 235 -18.49 0.33 10.11
N LEU A 236 -18.98 -0.37 11.13
CA LEU A 236 -20.22 -0.02 11.81
C LEU A 236 -20.07 1.25 12.65
N ILE A 237 -18.94 1.45 13.32
CA ILE A 237 -18.58 2.71 13.99
C ILE A 237 -18.48 3.84 12.96
N ALA A 238 -17.84 3.58 11.81
CA ALA A 238 -17.79 4.56 10.72
C ALA A 238 -19.17 4.92 10.17
N ARG A 239 -20.13 4.01 10.26
CA ARG A 239 -21.52 4.24 9.84
C ARG A 239 -22.32 5.05 10.86
N SER A 240 -21.98 4.97 12.15
CA SER A 240 -22.73 5.63 13.22
C SER A 240 -22.52 7.14 13.28
N GLY A 241 -21.53 7.68 12.54
CA GLY A 241 -21.33 9.12 12.34
C GLY A 241 -20.38 9.78 13.33
N GLY A 242 -19.83 9.05 14.31
CA GLY A 242 -18.87 9.59 15.29
C GLY A 242 -17.43 9.67 14.76
N ILE A 243 -16.86 8.54 14.34
CA ILE A 243 -15.49 8.45 13.79
C ILE A 243 -15.63 8.08 12.32
N GLY A 244 -15.24 8.94 11.39
CA GLY A 244 -15.37 8.67 9.96
C GLY A 244 -14.25 7.80 9.39
N VAL A 245 -14.46 7.30 8.17
CA VAL A 245 -13.42 6.57 7.41
C VAL A 245 -12.15 7.41 7.25
N LYS A 246 -12.29 8.73 7.05
CA LYS A 246 -11.15 9.66 6.95
C LYS A 246 -10.28 9.65 8.21
N ASP A 247 -10.89 9.48 9.38
CA ASP A 247 -10.20 9.53 10.67
C ASP A 247 -9.43 8.23 10.89
N PHE A 248 -10.01 7.08 10.50
CA PHE A 248 -9.29 5.80 10.46
C PHE A 248 -8.10 5.84 9.50
N VAL A 249 -8.28 6.38 8.29
CA VAL A 249 -7.20 6.53 7.31
C VAL A 249 -6.10 7.43 7.86
N PHE A 250 -6.45 8.58 8.42
CA PHE A 250 -5.49 9.50 9.02
C PHE A 250 -4.72 8.86 10.18
N ALA A 251 -5.41 8.14 11.07
CA ALA A 251 -4.78 7.43 12.18
C ALA A 251 -3.83 6.33 11.69
N ALA A 252 -4.24 5.53 10.70
CA ALA A 252 -3.40 4.49 10.12
C ALA A 252 -2.16 5.05 9.44
N MET A 253 -2.33 6.11 8.62
CA MET A 253 -1.22 6.79 7.95
C MET A 253 -0.23 7.38 8.95
N THR A 254 -0.73 8.08 9.96
CA THR A 254 0.11 8.71 10.99
C THR A 254 0.85 7.67 11.82
N GLY A 255 0.15 6.62 12.29
CA GLY A 255 0.78 5.55 13.08
C GLY A 255 1.85 4.79 12.30
N SER A 256 1.56 4.47 11.04
CA SER A 256 2.50 3.84 10.12
C SER A 256 3.75 4.70 9.89
N PHE A 257 3.57 6.00 9.59
CA PHE A 257 4.69 6.92 9.41
C PHE A 257 5.55 7.09 10.66
N LEU A 258 4.94 7.23 11.84
CA LEU A 258 5.66 7.40 13.11
C LEU A 258 6.38 6.13 13.56
N THR A 259 5.92 4.96 13.12
CA THR A 259 6.56 3.67 13.41
C THR A 259 7.57 3.24 12.34
N ALA A 260 7.61 3.91 11.18
CA ALA A 260 8.51 3.59 10.09
C ALA A 260 10.01 3.54 10.49
N PRO A 261 10.56 4.46 11.32
CA PRO A 261 11.95 4.35 11.77
C PRO A 261 12.24 3.06 12.56
N LEU A 262 11.28 2.63 13.40
CA LEU A 262 11.42 1.41 14.19
C LEU A 262 11.46 0.19 13.27
N PHE A 263 10.52 0.07 12.33
CA PHE A 263 10.49 -1.04 11.39
C PHE A 263 11.69 -1.05 10.43
N ALA A 264 12.14 0.12 9.97
CA ALA A 264 13.34 0.25 9.14
C ALA A 264 14.58 -0.24 9.89
N TRP A 265 14.74 0.13 11.16
CA TRP A 265 15.82 -0.35 12.00
C TRP A 265 15.75 -1.87 12.22
N MET A 266 14.57 -2.41 12.55
CA MET A 266 14.39 -3.85 12.75
C MET A 266 14.71 -4.66 11.48
N ALA A 267 14.30 -4.18 10.31
CA ALA A 267 14.60 -4.83 9.04
C ALA A 267 16.12 -4.84 8.76
N MET A 268 16.78 -3.69 8.98
CA MET A 268 18.23 -3.56 8.82
C MET A 268 19.02 -4.40 9.84
N ASP A 269 18.55 -4.52 11.08
CA ASP A 269 19.18 -5.36 12.11
C ASP A 269 19.03 -6.85 11.77
N THR A 270 17.82 -7.28 11.39
CA THR A 270 17.49 -8.68 11.09
C THR A 270 18.39 -9.25 9.99
N ILE A 271 18.52 -8.54 8.87
CA ILE A 271 19.33 -9.00 7.73
C ILE A 271 20.84 -8.99 8.01
N ASN A 272 21.31 -8.15 8.91
CA ASN A 272 22.72 -8.08 9.31
C ASN A 272 23.05 -8.91 10.55
N SER A 273 22.05 -9.60 11.12
CA SER A 273 22.20 -10.42 12.31
C SER A 273 23.10 -11.64 12.06
N LYS A 274 23.57 -12.26 13.16
CA LYS A 274 24.38 -13.48 13.11
C LYS A 274 23.64 -14.68 12.50
N LEU A 275 22.31 -14.61 12.39
CA LEU A 275 21.46 -15.67 11.86
C LEU A 275 21.47 -15.72 10.32
N VAL A 276 21.93 -14.66 9.65
CA VAL A 276 22.01 -14.58 8.19
C VAL A 276 23.45 -14.87 7.73
N PRO A 277 23.67 -15.77 6.76
CA PRO A 277 24.98 -16.02 6.17
C PRO A 277 25.61 -14.73 5.62
N ILE A 278 26.94 -14.59 5.73
CA ILE A 278 27.65 -13.33 5.42
C ILE A 278 27.43 -12.91 3.95
N GLU A 279 27.40 -13.89 3.05
CA GLU A 279 27.14 -13.74 1.62
C GLU A 279 25.77 -13.13 1.29
N ASN A 280 24.78 -13.26 2.19
CA ASN A 280 23.42 -12.76 2.02
C ASN A 280 23.17 -11.46 2.81
N ARG A 281 24.17 -10.93 3.52
CA ARG A 281 24.05 -9.66 4.25
C ARG A 281 24.23 -8.48 3.31
N TYR A 282 23.85 -7.30 3.78
CA TYR A 282 24.05 -6.08 3.00
C TYR A 282 25.53 -5.78 2.76
N GLY A 283 25.86 -5.53 1.49
CA GLY A 283 27.11 -4.88 1.13
C GLY A 283 27.17 -3.44 1.65
N PHE A 284 28.37 -2.84 1.63
CA PHE A 284 28.62 -1.50 2.15
C PHE A 284 27.69 -0.43 1.57
N PHE A 285 27.41 -0.49 0.26
CA PHE A 285 26.56 0.47 -0.43
C PHE A 285 25.12 0.46 0.10
N LEU A 286 24.49 -0.72 0.11
CA LEU A 286 23.10 -0.88 0.56
C LEU A 286 22.96 -0.54 2.05
N LYS A 287 23.94 -0.93 2.87
CA LYS A 287 23.99 -0.57 4.29
C LYS A 287 24.02 0.96 4.48
N THR A 288 24.81 1.68 3.70
CA THR A 288 24.85 3.15 3.74
C THR A 288 23.50 3.77 3.37
N ILE A 289 22.84 3.26 2.32
CA ILE A 289 21.51 3.73 1.91
C ILE A 289 20.48 3.49 3.02
N CYS A 290 20.49 2.31 3.67
CA CYS A 290 19.59 2.01 4.78
C CYS A 290 19.78 2.99 5.95
N TRP A 291 21.03 3.32 6.30
CA TRP A 291 21.31 4.30 7.35
C TRP A 291 20.83 5.71 6.99
N ILE A 292 21.06 6.15 5.75
CA ILE A 292 20.54 7.44 5.26
C ILE A 292 19.01 7.46 5.33
N GLY A 293 18.36 6.40 4.88
CA GLY A 293 16.90 6.26 4.93
C GLY A 293 16.36 6.26 6.37
N LEU A 294 17.04 5.59 7.30
CA LEU A 294 16.66 5.58 8.71
C LEU A 294 16.79 6.98 9.35
N ILE A 295 17.88 7.69 9.08
CA ILE A 295 18.08 9.07 9.55
C ILE A 295 16.99 9.97 8.97
N PHE A 296 16.70 9.85 7.67
CA PHE A 296 15.64 10.58 6.99
C PHE A 296 14.29 10.35 7.69
N LEU A 297 13.85 9.09 7.81
CA LEU A 297 12.57 8.74 8.43
C LEU A 297 12.50 9.27 9.87
N THR A 298 13.56 9.10 10.66
CA THR A 298 13.61 9.56 12.04
C THR A 298 13.46 11.08 12.14
N LEU A 299 14.22 11.83 11.34
CA LEU A 299 14.18 13.28 11.33
C LEU A 299 12.78 13.80 10.95
N PHE A 300 12.15 13.19 9.95
CA PHE A 300 10.82 13.60 9.51
C PHE A 300 9.70 13.17 10.46
N SER A 301 9.80 12.02 11.13
CA SER A 301 8.89 11.66 12.22
C SER A 301 9.01 12.64 13.39
N LEU A 302 10.23 13.04 13.77
CA LEU A 302 10.45 14.04 14.82
C LEU A 302 9.94 15.42 14.41
N LEU A 303 10.16 15.85 13.16
CA LEU A 303 9.63 17.10 12.63
C LEU A 303 8.10 17.12 12.66
N PHE A 304 7.46 16.02 12.26
CA PHE A 304 6.00 15.89 12.32
C PHE A 304 5.49 16.03 13.76
N ILE A 305 6.08 15.32 14.72
CA ILE A 305 5.74 15.44 16.15
C ILE A 305 5.97 16.89 16.63
N ALA A 306 7.10 17.48 16.29
CA ALA A 306 7.44 18.85 16.68
C ALA A 306 6.42 19.86 16.15
N ASN A 307 6.01 19.72 14.89
CA ASN A 307 4.99 20.55 14.28
C ASN A 307 3.61 20.34 14.94
N SER A 308 3.19 19.09 15.13
CA SER A 308 1.88 18.76 15.69
C SER A 308 1.68 19.24 17.13
N PHE A 309 2.72 19.22 17.96
CA PHE A 309 2.61 19.57 19.39
C PHE A 309 3.15 20.97 19.73
N PHE A 310 4.10 21.50 18.96
CA PHE A 310 4.79 22.76 19.28
C PHE A 310 4.71 23.82 18.17
N GLY A 311 4.09 23.52 17.02
CA GLY A 311 3.95 24.47 15.91
C GLY A 311 5.28 24.84 15.22
N ILE A 312 6.32 24.02 15.39
CA ILE A 312 7.64 24.26 14.81
C ILE A 312 7.64 23.85 13.33
N GLY A 313 8.09 24.73 12.44
CA GLY A 313 8.35 24.40 11.03
C GLY A 313 7.30 24.87 10.02
N ILE A 314 6.28 25.63 10.45
CA ILE A 314 5.35 26.33 9.56
C ILE A 314 5.45 27.83 9.84
N GLY A 315 6.21 28.52 8.98
CA GLY A 315 6.24 29.96 8.80
C GLY A 315 6.21 30.27 7.31
#